data_AF-A0A1I0QMC4-F1
#
_entry.id   AF-A0A1I0QMC4-F1
#
_cell.length_a   1.000
_cell.length_b   1.000
_cell.length_c   1.000
_cell.angle_alpha   90.00
_cell.angle_beta   90.00
_cell.angle_gamma   90.00
#
_symmetry.space_group_name_H-M   'P 1'
#
loop_
_entity.id
_entity.type
_entity.pdbx_description
1 polymer ?
#
loop_
_entity_poly.entity_id
_entity_poly.type
_entity_poly.pdbx_seq_one_letter_code
_entity_poly.pdbx_strand_id
1 'polypeptide(L)'
;MKRLFLHLSWGLFAITMNSCTQSEMILEDHLDSDGQKAMTVKVVDGGYEDKKSTRASESNEEKTDGDGTIMKTQFIAGDKIGVFSISPSGASHYQNLELVYDGTNWKNPDGETFYYFPGLSYFAYYPYNKDFNMEKVDWSKHTAAEFFAEYVNEWRPQD
;
A
#
# COMPACT_ATOMS: atom_id res chain seq x y z
N MET A 1 -38.90 30.02 -34.76
CA MET A 1 -39.81 30.28 -33.61
C MET A 1 -40.48 28.99 -33.18
N LYS A 2 -40.07 28.43 -32.03
CA LYS A 2 -40.92 27.71 -31.06
C LYS A 2 -40.03 27.30 -29.88
N ARG A 3 -40.25 27.95 -28.74
CA ARG A 3 -39.79 27.56 -27.40
C ARG A 3 -40.87 26.65 -26.77
N LEU A 4 -40.54 26.08 -25.60
CA LEU A 4 -41.36 25.34 -24.60
C LEU A 4 -41.03 23.83 -24.57
N PHE A 5 -40.80 23.15 -23.44
CA PHE A 5 -40.82 23.46 -22.00
C PHE A 5 -40.06 22.36 -21.23
N LEU A 6 -39.51 22.72 -20.06
CA LEU A 6 -39.38 21.98 -18.77
C LEU A 6 -39.27 20.44 -18.79
N HIS A 7 -38.32 19.86 -18.03
CA HIS A 7 -38.61 19.10 -16.80
C HIS A 7 -37.33 18.54 -16.11
N LEU A 8 -37.32 18.76 -14.79
CA LEU A 8 -36.68 18.00 -13.70
C LEU A 8 -35.18 17.67 -13.74
N SER A 9 -34.46 18.44 -12.93
CA SER A 9 -33.31 18.00 -12.13
C SER A 9 -33.48 16.56 -11.62
N TRP A 10 -32.51 15.70 -11.92
CA TRP A 10 -32.19 14.56 -11.07
C TRP A 10 -30.71 14.66 -10.70
N GLY A 11 -30.48 14.75 -9.39
CA GLY A 11 -29.17 14.95 -8.79
C GLY A 11 -28.18 13.83 -9.06
N LEU A 12 -26.92 14.25 -9.05
CA LEU A 12 -25.69 13.49 -8.91
C LEU A 12 -25.82 12.27 -7.98
N PHE A 13 -25.33 11.12 -8.44
CA PHE A 13 -24.64 10.16 -7.57
C PHE A 13 -23.38 9.69 -8.28
N ALA A 14 -22.35 10.53 -8.23
CA ALA A 14 -21.00 10.12 -8.59
C ALA A 14 -20.49 9.20 -7.47
N ILE A 15 -20.45 7.89 -7.71
CA ILE A 15 -19.81 6.95 -6.81
C ILE A 15 -18.31 7.10 -7.01
N THR A 16 -17.68 7.94 -6.18
CA THR A 16 -16.22 7.95 -6.07
C THR A 16 -15.82 6.84 -5.12
N MET A 17 -15.50 5.66 -5.65
CA MET A 17 -14.77 4.66 -4.87
C MET A 17 -13.32 5.15 -4.75
N ASN A 18 -13.00 5.82 -3.66
CA ASN A 18 -11.62 6.09 -3.25
C ASN A 18 -11.45 5.57 -1.83
N SER A 19 -10.80 4.43 -1.67
CA SER A 19 -9.89 4.22 -0.55
C SER A 19 -9.01 2.99 -0.79
N CYS A 20 -8.17 3.03 -1.84
CA CYS A 20 -6.86 2.44 -1.67
C CYS A 20 -6.08 3.49 -0.89
N THR A 21 -5.84 3.27 0.41
CA THR A 21 -5.02 4.16 1.21
C THR A 21 -3.62 4.17 0.61
N GLN A 22 -3.22 5.33 0.07
CA GLN A 22 -1.87 5.52 -0.42
C GLN A 22 -0.94 5.51 0.79
N SER A 23 -0.03 4.53 0.86
CA SER A 23 1.05 4.56 1.85
C SER A 23 1.93 5.77 1.59
N GLU A 24 2.28 6.52 2.63
CA GLU A 24 3.07 7.75 2.50
C GLU A 24 4.56 7.39 2.45
N MET A 25 5.26 7.87 1.42
CA MET A 25 6.72 7.86 1.39
C MET A 25 7.23 9.21 1.85
N ILE A 26 8.13 9.21 2.83
CA ILE A 26 8.73 10.42 3.39
C ILE A 26 10.15 10.53 2.86
N LEU A 27 10.42 11.62 2.15
CA LEU A 27 11.74 11.91 1.62
C LEU A 27 12.52 12.79 2.60
N GLU A 28 13.75 12.43 2.91
CA GLU A 28 14.60 13.22 3.79
C GLU A 28 15.28 14.36 3.04
N ASP A 29 15.15 15.61 3.47
CA ASP A 29 15.64 16.79 2.70
C ASP A 29 17.17 16.93 2.58
N HIS A 30 17.92 15.98 3.12
CA HIS A 30 19.37 15.94 3.01
C HIS A 30 19.80 14.89 1.98
N LEU A 31 20.78 15.28 1.16
CA LEU A 31 21.46 14.36 0.26
C LEU A 31 22.65 13.75 1.00
N ASP A 32 22.96 12.49 0.70
CA ASP A 32 24.19 11.86 1.17
C ASP A 32 25.43 12.37 0.39
N SER A 33 26.60 11.81 0.67
CA SER A 33 27.85 12.17 0.00
C SER A 33 27.82 12.00 -1.52
N ASP A 34 26.92 11.14 -2.01
CA ASP A 34 26.82 10.74 -3.41
C ASP A 34 25.66 11.50 -4.10
N GLY A 35 25.01 12.42 -3.41
CA GLY A 35 23.91 13.22 -3.93
C GLY A 35 22.57 12.48 -3.96
N GLN A 36 22.43 11.36 -3.23
CA GLN A 36 21.21 10.56 -3.18
C GLN A 36 20.32 10.98 -2.00
N LYS A 37 19.00 10.94 -2.20
CA LYS A 37 18.00 11.30 -1.18
C LYS A 37 17.55 10.05 -0.43
N ALA A 38 17.78 9.99 0.87
CA ALA A 38 17.26 8.93 1.71
C ALA A 38 15.73 9.01 1.81
N MET A 39 15.09 7.85 1.98
CA MET A 39 13.64 7.70 2.03
C MET A 39 13.22 6.79 3.17
N THR A 40 12.13 7.14 3.84
CA THR A 40 11.47 6.31 4.85
C THR A 40 10.08 5.91 4.39
N VAL A 41 9.69 4.68 4.70
CA VAL A 41 8.35 4.14 4.42
C VAL A 41 7.47 4.31 5.65
N LYS A 42 6.24 4.82 5.46
CA LYS A 42 5.19 4.78 6.47
C LYS A 42 4.04 3.92 5.95
N VAL A 43 3.78 2.81 6.64
CA VAL A 43 2.68 1.90 6.32
C VAL A 43 1.50 2.21 7.23
N VAL A 44 0.33 2.41 6.64
CA VAL A 44 -0.94 2.63 7.34
C VAL A 44 -1.98 1.71 6.73
N ASP A 45 -2.60 0.88 7.57
CA ASP A 45 -3.77 0.11 7.20
C ASP A 45 -5.04 0.97 7.39
N GLY A 46 -5.82 1.11 6.32
CA GLY A 46 -7.12 1.81 6.35
C GLY A 46 -8.12 1.16 7.31
N GLY A 47 -7.91 -0.11 7.62
CA GLY A 47 -8.76 -0.91 8.48
C GLY A 47 -9.96 -1.50 7.76
N TYR A 48 -10.58 -2.48 8.41
CA TYR A 48 -11.80 -3.14 7.96
C TYR A 48 -12.98 -2.66 8.80
N GLU A 49 -14.04 -2.20 8.13
CA GLU A 49 -15.30 -1.81 8.78
C GLU A 49 -16.31 -2.96 8.67
N ASP A 50 -16.61 -3.59 9.81
CA ASP A 50 -17.65 -4.62 9.88
C ASP A 50 -19.02 -3.99 10.14
N LYS A 51 -19.97 -4.12 9.21
CA LYS A 51 -21.38 -3.69 9.44
C LYS A 51 -22.18 -4.68 10.28
N LYS A 52 -21.65 -5.87 10.57
CA LYS A 52 -22.19 -6.86 11.52
C LYS A 52 -21.02 -7.71 12.02
N SER A 53 -20.87 -7.83 13.34
CA SER A 53 -19.85 -8.64 14.02
C SER A 53 -19.67 -10.00 13.34
N THR A 54 -18.58 -10.15 12.57
CA THR A 54 -18.10 -11.45 12.10
C THR A 54 -16.99 -11.94 13.01
N ARG A 55 -16.71 -13.24 12.98
CA ARG A 55 -15.73 -13.91 13.87
C ARG A 55 -14.26 -13.57 13.59
N ALA A 56 -13.97 -12.52 12.82
CA ALA A 56 -12.60 -12.08 12.55
C ALA A 56 -12.03 -11.43 13.83
N SER A 57 -11.43 -12.26 14.68
CA SER A 57 -10.87 -11.88 15.99
C SER A 57 -9.40 -11.43 15.92
N GLU A 58 -8.83 -11.28 14.74
CA GLU A 58 -7.38 -11.06 14.60
C GLU A 58 -7.10 -9.68 14.02
N SER A 59 -7.32 -8.66 14.87
CA SER A 59 -6.61 -7.39 14.75
C SER A 59 -5.88 -7.12 16.06
N ASN A 60 -4.74 -6.41 15.98
CA ASN A 60 -3.95 -6.06 17.16
C ASN A 60 -4.52 -4.86 17.92
N GLU A 61 -5.55 -4.17 17.38
CA GLU A 61 -6.21 -3.04 18.06
C GLU A 61 -7.65 -2.83 17.55
N GLU A 62 -8.63 -2.95 18.44
CA GLU A 62 -10.03 -2.61 18.21
C GLU A 62 -10.22 -1.09 18.43
N LYS A 63 -10.69 -0.34 17.42
CA LYS A 63 -11.13 1.05 17.59
C LYS A 63 -12.63 1.15 17.35
N THR A 64 -13.36 1.48 18.41
CA THR A 64 -14.81 1.68 18.36
C THR A 64 -15.11 3.14 18.01
N ASP A 65 -15.56 3.42 16.79
CA ASP A 65 -16.10 4.72 16.37
C ASP A 65 -17.63 4.58 16.22
N GLY A 66 -18.37 4.75 17.33
CA GLY A 66 -19.85 4.61 17.34
C GLY A 66 -20.35 3.16 17.40
N ASP A 67 -21.32 2.80 16.55
CA ASP A 67 -21.89 1.42 16.44
C ASP A 67 -21.04 0.50 15.52
N GLY A 68 -19.93 1.01 15.00
CA GLY A 68 -19.01 0.29 14.14
C GLY A 68 -17.71 -0.02 14.86
N THR A 69 -17.24 -1.26 14.72
CA THR A 69 -15.91 -1.64 15.14
C THR A 69 -14.96 -1.57 13.93
N ILE A 70 -13.93 -0.74 14.00
CA ILE A 70 -12.88 -0.66 12.98
C ILE A 70 -11.71 -1.53 13.44
N MET A 71 -11.38 -2.55 12.65
CA MET A 71 -10.19 -3.39 12.84
C MET A 71 -9.02 -2.76 12.10
N LYS A 72 -7.89 -2.47 12.75
CA LYS A 72 -6.67 -1.96 12.09
C LYS A 72 -5.46 -2.82 12.40
N THR A 73 -4.60 -2.99 11.41
CA THR A 73 -3.27 -3.58 11.63
C THR A 73 -2.40 -2.61 12.43
N GLN A 74 -1.99 -3.01 13.63
CA GLN A 74 -0.89 -2.38 14.36
C GLN A 74 0.39 -3.18 14.09
N PHE A 75 1.35 -2.53 13.46
CA PHE A 75 2.68 -3.11 13.25
C PHE A 75 3.48 -3.12 14.55
N ILE A 76 4.19 -4.22 14.80
CA ILE A 76 5.07 -4.41 15.95
C ILE A 76 6.50 -4.65 15.50
N ALA A 77 7.46 -4.40 16.39
CA ALA A 77 8.87 -4.60 16.07
C ALA A 77 9.11 -6.04 15.57
N GLY A 78 9.76 -6.18 14.42
CA GLY A 78 9.97 -7.45 13.74
C GLY A 78 9.01 -7.75 12.60
N ASP A 79 7.92 -6.99 12.43
CA ASP A 79 7.09 -7.06 11.21
C ASP A 79 7.92 -6.73 9.97
N LYS A 80 7.58 -7.35 8.84
CA LYS A 80 8.37 -7.27 7.61
C LYS A 80 7.50 -7.00 6.38
N ILE A 81 7.98 -6.12 5.51
CA ILE A 81 7.40 -5.86 4.19
C ILE A 81 8.41 -6.13 3.09
N GLY A 82 7.91 -6.49 1.90
CA GLY A 82 8.70 -6.52 0.67
C GLY A 82 8.40 -5.30 -0.17
N VAL A 83 9.45 -4.61 -0.64
CA VAL A 83 9.36 -3.38 -1.43
C VAL A 83 9.90 -3.58 -2.85
N PHE A 84 9.16 -3.05 -3.82
CA PHE A 84 9.50 -3.03 -5.24
C PHE A 84 9.58 -1.59 -5.73
N SER A 85 10.43 -1.35 -6.72
CA SER A 85 10.45 -0.09 -7.48
C SER A 85 10.33 -0.38 -8.97
N ILE A 86 9.55 0.41 -9.71
CA ILE A 86 9.31 0.20 -11.14
C ILE A 86 9.49 1.51 -11.89
N SER A 87 10.34 1.49 -12.91
CA SER A 87 10.51 2.61 -13.84
C SER A 87 9.37 2.63 -14.85
N PRO A 88 9.16 3.74 -15.59
CA PRO A 88 8.18 3.79 -16.67
C PRO A 88 8.42 2.75 -17.79
N SER A 89 9.64 2.21 -17.89
CA SER A 89 9.99 1.15 -18.86
C SER A 89 9.90 -0.26 -18.28
N GLY A 90 9.46 -0.42 -17.02
CA GLY A 90 9.35 -1.70 -16.32
C GLY A 90 10.65 -2.21 -15.69
N ALA A 91 11.75 -1.45 -15.74
CA ALA A 91 12.99 -1.79 -15.05
C ALA A 91 12.87 -1.48 -13.55
N SER A 92 13.56 -2.24 -12.70
CA SER A 92 13.47 -2.11 -11.24
C SER A 92 14.83 -1.92 -10.58
N HIS A 93 14.90 -1.04 -9.58
CA HIS A 93 16.06 -0.95 -8.68
C HIS A 93 15.91 -1.91 -7.49
N TYR A 94 14.74 -1.91 -6.85
CA TYR A 94 14.38 -2.81 -5.76
C TYR A 94 13.45 -3.92 -6.25
N GLN A 95 13.84 -5.16 -5.95
CA GLN A 95 13.08 -6.38 -6.23
C GLN A 95 12.88 -7.14 -4.92
N ASN A 96 11.69 -7.03 -4.32
CA ASN A 96 11.36 -7.63 -3.02
C ASN A 96 12.38 -7.27 -1.91
N LEU A 97 12.78 -5.99 -1.82
CA LEU A 97 13.64 -5.51 -0.75
C LEU A 97 12.95 -5.70 0.61
N GLU A 98 13.61 -6.38 1.53
CA GLU A 98 13.12 -6.56 2.90
C GLU A 98 13.29 -5.27 3.70
N LEU A 99 12.19 -4.76 4.26
CA LEU A 99 12.23 -3.77 5.34
C LEU A 99 11.57 -4.35 6.59
N VAL A 100 12.23 -4.15 7.74
CA VAL A 100 11.78 -4.60 9.05
C VAL A 100 11.35 -3.40 9.89
N TYR A 101 10.19 -3.49 10.53
CA TYR A 101 9.73 -2.48 11.46
C TYR A 101 10.52 -2.59 12.77
N ASP A 102 11.16 -1.51 13.23
CA ASP A 102 11.91 -1.46 14.50
C ASP A 102 11.05 -1.03 15.71
N GLY A 103 9.74 -0.86 15.49
CA GLY A 103 8.81 -0.28 16.47
C GLY A 103 8.59 1.23 16.27
N THR A 104 9.36 1.89 15.38
CA THR A 104 9.18 3.28 14.99
C THR A 104 9.23 3.46 13.46
N ASN A 105 10.21 2.86 12.80
CA ASN A 105 10.49 3.01 11.37
C ASN A 105 10.68 1.66 10.68
N TRP A 106 10.45 1.63 9.38
CA TRP A 106 10.79 0.51 8.50
C TRP A 106 12.22 0.67 7.98
N LYS A 107 13.08 -0.31 8.22
CA LYS A 107 14.53 -0.24 7.90
C LYS A 107 15.03 -1.51 7.22
N ASN A 108 16.06 -1.38 6.40
CA ASN A 108 16.79 -2.54 5.91
C ASN A 108 17.46 -3.26 7.11
N PRO A 109 17.29 -4.58 7.26
CA PRO A 109 17.89 -5.33 8.37
C PRO A 109 19.43 -5.29 8.39
N ASP A 110 20.07 -5.10 7.23
CA ASP A 110 21.53 -5.01 7.09
C ASP A 110 22.07 -3.59 7.38
N GLY A 111 21.17 -2.65 7.70
CA GLY A 111 21.53 -1.27 7.99
C GLY A 111 21.80 -0.40 6.76
N GLU A 112 21.53 -0.92 5.56
CA GLU A 112 21.66 -0.14 4.32
C GLU A 112 20.59 0.96 4.23
N THR A 113 20.98 2.11 3.71
CA THR A 113 20.06 3.22 3.47
C THR A 113 19.10 2.88 2.34
N PHE A 114 17.81 3.10 2.57
CA PHE A 114 16.78 3.03 1.53
C PHE A 114 16.69 4.38 0.80
N TYR A 115 16.88 4.38 -0.51
CA TYR A 115 17.01 5.59 -1.31
C TYR A 115 15.81 5.84 -2.22
N TYR A 116 15.53 7.11 -2.45
CA TYR A 116 14.60 7.56 -3.48
C TYR A 116 15.32 7.79 -4.81
N PHE A 117 14.85 7.07 -5.82
CA PHE A 117 15.19 7.26 -7.22
C PHE A 117 14.06 8.00 -7.95
N PRO A 118 14.33 9.19 -8.54
CA PRO A 118 13.35 9.96 -9.29
C PRO A 118 12.72 9.18 -10.45
N GLY A 119 11.41 9.32 -10.60
CA GLY A 119 10.66 8.75 -11.73
C GLY A 119 10.30 7.26 -11.56
N LEU A 120 10.67 6.62 -10.46
CA LEU A 120 10.20 5.28 -10.13
C LEU A 120 8.89 5.31 -9.33
N SER A 121 8.02 4.33 -9.57
CA SER A 121 6.90 3.98 -8.71
C SER A 121 7.36 2.96 -7.67
N TYR A 122 6.86 3.03 -6.44
CA TYR A 122 7.21 2.11 -5.36
C TYR A 122 5.97 1.38 -4.86
N PHE A 123 6.06 0.07 -4.73
CA PHE A 123 4.98 -0.79 -4.24
C PHE A 123 5.49 -1.65 -3.10
N ALA A 124 4.65 -1.91 -2.11
CA ALA A 124 4.97 -2.76 -0.98
C ALA A 124 3.85 -3.75 -0.71
N TYR A 125 4.20 -4.91 -0.13
CA TYR A 125 3.25 -5.89 0.37
C TYR A 125 3.65 -6.38 1.77
N TYR A 126 2.65 -6.83 2.52
CA TYR A 126 2.77 -7.43 3.85
C TYR A 126 1.94 -8.73 3.89
N PRO A 127 2.41 -9.79 4.58
CA PRO A 127 3.74 -9.93 5.21
C PRO A 127 4.82 -10.29 4.17
N TYR A 128 6.08 -9.92 4.46
CA TYR A 128 7.24 -10.27 3.63
C TYR A 128 7.38 -11.79 3.43
N ASN A 129 7.65 -12.19 2.20
CA ASN A 129 8.03 -13.54 1.83
C ASN A 129 9.41 -13.53 1.16
N LYS A 130 10.38 -14.23 1.75
CA LYS A 130 11.72 -14.38 1.16
C LYS A 130 11.69 -15.16 -0.16
N ASP A 131 10.80 -16.14 -0.25
CA ASP A 131 10.61 -17.00 -1.42
C ASP A 131 9.47 -16.48 -2.32
N PHE A 132 9.30 -15.15 -2.38
CA PHE A 132 8.30 -14.52 -3.24
C PHE A 132 8.52 -14.92 -4.71
N ASN A 133 7.48 -15.46 -5.35
CA ASN A 133 7.57 -15.83 -6.75
C ASN A 133 7.50 -14.58 -7.64
N MET A 134 8.67 -14.16 -8.12
CA MET A 134 8.84 -13.00 -9.01
C MET A 134 8.15 -13.15 -10.38
N GLU A 135 7.73 -14.35 -10.77
CA GLU A 135 6.94 -14.57 -11.99
C GLU A 135 5.49 -14.09 -11.84
N LYS A 136 5.00 -13.93 -10.61
CA LYS A 136 3.61 -13.51 -10.31
C LYS A 136 3.40 -12.00 -10.28
N VAL A 137 4.40 -11.22 -10.67
CA VAL A 137 4.29 -9.76 -10.75
C VAL A 137 4.43 -9.28 -12.19
N ASP A 138 3.64 -8.28 -12.56
CA ASP A 138 3.68 -7.70 -13.90
C ASP A 138 4.47 -6.39 -13.91
N TRP A 139 5.74 -6.47 -14.27
CA TRP A 139 6.67 -5.34 -14.37
C TRP A 139 6.23 -4.24 -15.34
N SER A 140 5.27 -4.50 -16.23
CA SER A 140 4.71 -3.48 -17.12
C SER A 140 3.65 -2.59 -16.46
N LYS A 141 3.27 -2.89 -15.21
CA LYS A 141 2.20 -2.19 -14.50
C LYS A 141 2.74 -1.13 -13.55
N HIS A 142 2.01 -0.03 -13.47
CA HIS A 142 2.38 1.14 -12.66
C HIS A 142 1.35 1.44 -11.56
N THR A 143 0.50 0.47 -11.24
CA THR A 143 -0.36 0.49 -10.05
C THR A 143 -0.11 -0.76 -9.23
N ALA A 144 -0.17 -0.67 -7.90
CA ALA A 144 0.06 -1.82 -7.03
C ALA A 144 -0.96 -2.96 -7.28
N ALA A 145 -2.23 -2.58 -7.51
CA ALA A 145 -3.30 -3.54 -7.75
C ALA A 145 -3.09 -4.37 -9.02
N GLU A 146 -2.58 -3.75 -10.09
CA GLU A 146 -2.26 -4.46 -11.33
C GLU A 146 -0.91 -5.20 -11.22
N PHE A 147 0.09 -4.61 -10.56
CA PHE A 147 1.41 -5.19 -10.38
C PHE A 147 1.35 -6.53 -9.61
N PHE A 148 0.53 -6.59 -8.56
CA PHE A 148 0.34 -7.79 -7.73
C PHE A 148 -0.90 -8.62 -8.10
N ALA A 149 -1.54 -8.35 -9.24
CA ALA A 149 -2.86 -8.91 -9.56
C ALA A 149 -2.92 -10.44 -9.46
N GLU A 150 -1.92 -11.14 -10.01
CA GLU A 150 -1.86 -12.61 -9.95
C GLU A 150 -1.71 -13.10 -8.50
N TYR A 151 -0.82 -12.50 -7.73
CA TYR A 151 -0.63 -12.84 -6.32
C TYR A 151 -1.91 -12.66 -5.49
N VAL A 152 -2.63 -11.56 -5.71
CA VAL A 152 -3.90 -11.27 -5.03
C VAL A 152 -5.00 -12.24 -5.45
N ASN A 153 -5.11 -12.56 -6.74
CA ASN A 153 -6.15 -13.45 -7.27
C ASN A 153 -5.95 -14.91 -6.85
N GLU A 154 -4.70 -15.33 -6.66
CA GLU A 154 -4.38 -16.69 -6.24
C GLU A 154 -4.25 -16.85 -4.73
N TRP A 155 -4.27 -15.74 -3.97
CA TRP A 155 -4.13 -15.78 -2.53
C TRP A 155 -5.24 -16.62 -1.91
N ARG A 156 -4.82 -17.61 -1.12
CA ARG A 156 -5.69 -18.50 -0.36
C ARG A 156 -5.38 -18.26 1.11
N PRO A 157 -6.38 -17.88 1.94
CA PRO A 157 -6.22 -17.92 3.39
C PRO A 157 -5.74 -19.33 3.76
N GLN A 158 -4.70 -19.41 4.59
CA GLN A 158 -4.31 -20.70 5.16
C GLN A 158 -5.31 -21.05 6.27
N ASP A 159 -5.73 -22.31 6.32
CA ASP A 159 -6.64 -22.86 7.34
C ASP A 159 -5.99 -22.95 8.73
#